data_AF-A0A1K1N4I0-F1
#
_entry.id   AF-A0A1K1N4I0-F1
#
_cell.length_a   1.000
_cell.length_b   1.000
_cell.length_c   1.000
_cell.angle_alpha   90.00
_cell.angle_beta   90.00
_cell.angle_gamma   90.00
#
_symmetry.space_group_name_H-M   'P 1'
#
loop_
_entity.id
_entity.type
_entity.pdbx_description
1 polymer ?
#
loop_
_entity_poly.entity_id
_entity_poly.type
_entity_poly.pdbx_seq_one_letter_code
_entity_poly.pdbx_strand_id
1 'polypeptide(L)'
;MSGGVVYDLYGAKYPDQQKVFSFSGAPAGSLRFNENTSFSVMPFANQANDYTCDISAAVYSNRSISTKKRTVRVHTFDYNVTFKGADGTVLKTQTVDYNKSTTPPEPPKYYYKNGKCCKFSGWSGDSYKYIINGPQDRTVTAQYNTEAGTLGGSGTSYVPYRIYTADDWDKFKAFCDADATDGVYFRLMNDIAVSTMAGSREHPFKGNFDGAGHTITADISGSAGKEAVFSCIDGATIKNLTVGGSITGGQHCAALAGFADGKNTIENINVTADVNLNSSVSAAWYTAELSAARHITVIL
;
A
#
# COMPACT_ATOMS: atom_id res chain seq x y z
N MET A 1 23.32 -46.19 -0.64
CA MET A 1 23.53 -45.22 0.45
C MET A 1 22.47 -44.14 0.29
N SER A 2 21.42 -44.12 1.12
CA SER A 2 20.49 -42.98 1.16
C SER A 2 21.04 -41.98 2.19
N GLY A 3 21.48 -40.81 1.71
CA GLY A 3 21.92 -39.71 2.58
C GLY A 3 20.76 -39.24 3.45
N GLY A 4 20.86 -39.49 4.75
CA GLY A 4 19.93 -38.95 5.73
C GLY A 4 20.24 -37.47 5.95
N VAL A 5 19.23 -36.63 5.81
CA VAL A 5 19.30 -35.23 6.20
C VAL A 5 19.21 -35.17 7.72
N VAL A 6 20.22 -34.60 8.39
CA VAL A 6 20.13 -34.33 9.82
C VAL A 6 19.43 -33.00 10.01
N TYR A 7 18.44 -32.99 10.91
CA TYR A 7 17.75 -31.79 11.35
C TYR A 7 18.07 -31.55 12.82
N ASP A 8 18.12 -30.29 13.27
CA ASP A 8 18.12 -30.01 14.70
C ASP A 8 16.71 -30.22 15.31
N LEU A 9 16.59 -30.08 16.63
CA LEU A 9 15.32 -30.15 17.37
C LEU A 9 14.27 -29.10 16.91
N TYR A 10 14.65 -28.17 16.03
CA TYR A 10 13.83 -27.06 15.54
C TYR A 10 13.62 -27.10 14.01
N GLY A 11 14.06 -28.16 13.33
CA GLY A 11 13.80 -28.41 11.90
C GLY A 11 14.78 -27.78 10.92
N ALA A 12 15.95 -27.29 11.36
CA ALA A 12 16.96 -26.73 10.46
C ALA A 12 17.77 -27.82 9.75
N LYS A 13 17.90 -27.71 8.42
CA LYS A 13 18.58 -28.68 7.56
C LYS A 13 20.09 -28.39 7.50
N TYR A 14 20.95 -29.39 7.70
CA TYR A 14 22.40 -29.27 7.48
C TYR A 14 22.79 -29.78 6.07
N PRO A 15 23.09 -28.89 5.09
CA PRO A 15 23.21 -29.32 3.68
C PRO A 15 24.58 -29.89 3.31
N ASP A 16 25.67 -29.50 3.98
CA ASP A 16 27.04 -29.76 3.50
C ASP A 16 27.91 -30.56 4.48
N GLN A 17 27.63 -31.87 4.60
CA GLN A 17 28.64 -32.82 5.07
C GLN A 17 29.37 -33.57 3.95
N GLN A 18 29.20 -33.15 2.68
CA GLN A 18 29.97 -33.72 1.56
C GLN A 18 31.35 -33.07 1.41
N LYS A 19 32.30 -33.45 2.28
CA LYS A 19 33.75 -33.53 1.95
C LYS A 19 34.50 -34.21 3.09
N VAL A 20 34.43 -35.54 3.12
CA VAL A 20 35.37 -36.38 3.85
C VAL A 20 36.70 -36.29 3.09
N PHE A 21 37.71 -35.63 3.67
CA PHE A 21 39.05 -35.57 3.09
C PHE A 21 39.77 -36.91 3.27
N SER A 22 40.26 -37.51 2.18
CA SER A 22 41.02 -38.78 2.19
C SER A 22 42.53 -38.54 2.18
N PHE A 23 43.28 -39.22 3.06
CA PHE A 23 44.74 -39.38 2.97
C PHE A 23 45.12 -40.85 3.20
N SER A 24 46.04 -41.39 2.39
CA SER A 24 46.54 -42.77 2.52
C SER A 24 47.98 -42.85 3.00
N GLY A 25 48.23 -43.71 4.00
CA GLY A 25 49.54 -44.33 4.29
C GLY A 25 50.39 -43.68 5.38
N ALA A 26 50.40 -44.24 6.60
CA ALA A 26 51.55 -44.22 7.53
C ALA A 26 51.42 -45.23 8.71
N PRO A 27 52.54 -45.72 9.29
CA PRO A 27 52.60 -46.90 10.15
C PRO A 27 52.36 -46.63 11.65
N ALA A 28 52.21 -47.71 12.44
CA ALA A 28 51.67 -47.75 13.80
C ALA A 28 52.46 -46.96 14.87
N GLY A 29 51.77 -46.10 15.64
CA GLY A 29 52.29 -45.46 16.86
C GLY A 29 51.58 -44.16 17.32
N SER A 30 50.78 -43.53 16.46
CA SER A 30 50.01 -42.30 16.76
C SER A 30 48.61 -42.59 17.31
N LEU A 31 48.04 -41.70 18.14
CA LEU A 31 46.60 -41.67 18.40
C LEU A 31 45.88 -41.67 17.05
N ARG A 32 45.22 -42.80 16.74
CA ARG A 32 44.45 -42.98 15.52
C ARG A 32 43.08 -42.34 15.74
N PHE A 33 42.78 -41.29 15.00
CA PHE A 33 41.41 -41.06 14.60
C PHE A 33 41.12 -42.15 13.55
N ASN A 34 40.41 -43.20 13.94
CA ASN A 34 40.09 -44.32 13.06
C ASN A 34 39.30 -43.82 11.83
N GLU A 35 39.34 -44.59 10.76
CA GLU A 35 38.31 -44.48 9.72
C GLU A 35 36.94 -44.53 10.43
N ASN A 36 36.13 -43.49 10.26
CA ASN A 36 34.86 -43.24 10.97
C ASN A 36 34.91 -42.65 12.39
N THR A 37 36.04 -42.14 12.91
CA THR A 37 35.95 -41.28 14.12
C THR A 37 35.33 -39.93 13.76
N SER A 38 34.05 -39.81 14.08
CA SER A 38 33.33 -38.54 14.15
C SER A 38 33.73 -37.81 15.43
N PHE A 39 34.25 -36.59 15.30
CA PHE A 39 34.29 -35.64 16.42
C PHE A 39 33.03 -34.78 16.34
N SER A 40 32.32 -34.63 17.46
CA SER A 40 31.18 -33.72 17.54
C SER A 40 31.68 -32.37 18.02
N VAL A 41 31.63 -31.37 17.15
CA VAL A 41 31.60 -29.98 17.60
C VAL A 41 30.14 -29.73 17.97
N MET A 42 29.85 -29.64 19.26
CA MET A 42 28.58 -29.08 19.72
C MET A 42 28.82 -27.57 19.82
N PRO A 43 28.52 -26.76 18.78
CA PRO A 43 28.45 -25.34 19.02
C PRO A 43 27.44 -25.11 20.14
N PHE A 44 27.75 -24.25 21.11
CA PHE A 44 26.68 -23.62 21.87
C PHE A 44 25.72 -23.06 20.83
N ALA A 45 24.49 -23.57 20.79
CA ALA A 45 23.48 -23.12 19.85
C ALA A 45 23.49 -21.59 19.85
N ASN A 46 23.44 -20.98 18.65
CA ASN A 46 23.16 -19.56 18.46
C ASN A 46 24.34 -18.56 18.51
N GLN A 47 25.52 -18.88 17.95
CA GLN A 47 26.57 -17.87 17.76
C GLN A 47 27.20 -17.88 16.36
N ALA A 48 27.34 -16.69 15.75
CA ALA A 48 28.05 -16.45 14.50
C ALA A 48 29.58 -16.41 14.75
N ASN A 49 30.15 -17.51 15.23
CA ASN A 49 31.56 -17.59 15.58
C ASN A 49 32.28 -18.67 14.77
N ASP A 50 33.42 -18.29 14.21
CA ASP A 50 34.41 -19.26 13.71
C ASP A 50 34.89 -20.12 14.88
N TYR A 51 34.56 -21.41 14.88
CA TYR A 51 35.05 -22.33 15.90
C TYR A 51 36.46 -22.79 15.57
N THR A 52 37.44 -22.36 16.37
CA THR A 52 38.78 -22.94 16.30
C THR A 52 38.83 -24.16 17.22
N CYS A 53 39.01 -25.35 16.65
CA CYS A 53 39.31 -26.55 17.43
C CYS A 53 40.80 -26.92 17.26
N ASP A 54 41.51 -27.09 18.37
CA ASP A 54 42.85 -27.66 18.35
C ASP A 54 42.74 -29.18 18.37
N ILE A 55 43.01 -29.82 17.22
CA ILE A 55 43.12 -31.28 17.17
C ILE A 55 44.50 -31.67 17.69
N SER A 56 44.56 -32.14 18.94
CA SER A 56 45.79 -32.60 19.57
C SER A 56 45.90 -34.11 19.43
N ALA A 57 46.91 -34.60 18.72
CA ALA A 57 47.25 -36.02 18.67
C ALA A 57 48.48 -36.28 19.56
N ALA A 58 48.29 -36.89 20.72
CA ALA A 58 49.37 -37.49 21.48
C ALA A 58 49.92 -38.73 20.74
N VAL A 59 51.23 -38.73 20.47
CA VAL A 59 51.96 -39.91 20.00
C VAL A 59 52.67 -40.49 21.21
N TYR A 60 52.20 -41.63 21.72
CA TYR A 60 52.85 -42.31 22.84
C TYR A 60 54.00 -43.19 22.34
N SER A 61 55.05 -42.56 21.83
CA SER A 61 56.35 -43.21 21.67
C SER A 61 57.44 -42.18 21.95
N ASN A 62 58.00 -42.25 23.16
CA ASN A 62 59.05 -41.36 23.69
C ASN A 62 58.70 -39.86 23.81
N ARG A 63 57.92 -39.52 24.84
CA ARG A 63 57.88 -38.23 25.60
C ARG A 63 57.93 -36.91 24.81
N SER A 64 57.47 -36.89 23.56
CA SER A 64 57.44 -35.71 22.70
C SER A 64 56.00 -35.49 22.22
N ILE A 65 55.34 -34.44 22.69
CA ILE A 65 54.00 -34.06 22.22
C ILE A 65 54.16 -33.28 20.91
N SER A 66 53.66 -33.83 19.81
CA SER A 66 53.55 -33.11 18.53
C SER A 66 52.15 -32.52 18.42
N THR A 67 52.01 -31.21 18.57
CA THR A 67 50.75 -30.50 18.31
C THR A 67 50.68 -30.06 16.85
N LYS A 68 49.73 -30.61 16.08
CA LYS A 68 49.38 -30.07 14.75
C LYS A 68 48.10 -29.25 14.87
N LYS A 69 48.24 -27.93 14.79
CA LYS A 69 47.09 -27.01 14.76
C LYS A 69 46.50 -26.98 13.35
N ARG A 70 45.20 -27.21 13.22
CA ARG A 70 44.45 -26.97 11.98
C ARG A 70 43.19 -26.19 12.30
N THR A 71 43.02 -25.05 11.65
CA THR A 71 41.80 -24.25 11.74
C THR A 71 40.75 -24.82 10.79
N VAL A 72 39.56 -25.11 11.30
CA VAL A 72 38.38 -25.48 10.50
C VAL A 72 37.35 -24.38 10.71
N ARG A 73 36.94 -23.69 9.64
CA ARG A 73 35.79 -22.78 9.72
C ARG A 73 34.52 -23.59 9.48
N VAL A 74 33.54 -23.45 10.36
CA VAL A 74 32.23 -24.07 10.20
C VAL A 74 31.20 -22.94 10.09
N HIS A 75 30.94 -22.50 8.85
CA HIS A 75 29.83 -21.58 8.55
C HIS A 75 28.53 -22.38 8.63
N THR A 76 27.73 -22.16 9.68
CA THR A 76 26.69 -23.13 10.03
C THR A 76 25.27 -22.72 9.69
N PHE A 77 24.96 -21.43 9.42
CA PHE A 77 23.57 -21.02 9.22
C PHE A 77 23.39 -19.82 8.28
N ASP A 78 23.04 -20.11 7.03
CA ASP A 78 22.50 -19.15 6.07
C ASP A 78 20.97 -19.15 6.15
N TYR A 79 20.37 -17.98 6.37
CA TYR A 79 18.91 -17.80 6.30
C TYR A 79 18.56 -17.04 5.04
N ASN A 80 17.59 -17.55 4.26
CA ASN A 80 17.06 -16.84 3.10
C ASN A 80 15.84 -16.02 3.52
N VAL A 81 15.97 -14.70 3.45
CA VAL A 81 14.85 -13.78 3.65
C VAL A 81 14.36 -13.30 2.29
N THR A 82 13.14 -13.67 1.94
CA THR A 82 12.47 -13.26 0.70
C THR A 82 11.44 -12.19 0.99
N PHE A 83 11.65 -10.99 0.46
CA PHE A 83 10.69 -9.89 0.47
C PHE A 83 9.78 -9.98 -0.74
N LYS A 84 8.46 -9.99 -0.52
CA LYS A 84 7.45 -10.06 -1.57
C LYS A 84 6.51 -8.85 -1.58
N GLY A 85 6.05 -8.47 -2.77
CA GLY A 85 4.92 -7.55 -2.95
C GLY A 85 3.60 -8.18 -2.52
N ALA A 86 2.54 -7.35 -2.43
CA ALA A 86 1.21 -7.81 -2.03
C ALA A 86 0.52 -8.74 -3.05
N ASP A 87 0.99 -8.76 -4.30
CA ASP A 87 0.61 -9.67 -5.37
C ASP A 87 1.42 -10.98 -5.37
N GLY A 88 2.37 -11.13 -4.44
CA GLY A 88 3.25 -12.29 -4.36
C GLY A 88 4.52 -12.20 -5.21
N THR A 89 4.73 -11.10 -5.95
CA THR A 89 5.99 -10.85 -6.69
C THR A 89 7.18 -10.82 -5.74
N VAL A 90 8.30 -11.43 -6.13
CA VAL A 90 9.55 -11.37 -5.34
C VAL A 90 10.25 -10.05 -5.62
N LEU A 91 10.40 -9.22 -4.59
CA LEU A 91 11.06 -7.92 -4.69
C LEU A 91 12.56 -8.03 -4.42
N LYS A 92 12.94 -8.87 -3.44
CA LYS A 92 14.34 -9.11 -3.07
C LYS A 92 14.46 -10.42 -2.31
N THR A 93 15.51 -11.18 -2.56
CA THR A 93 15.93 -12.30 -1.71
C THR A 93 17.33 -12.03 -1.20
N GLN A 94 17.56 -12.23 0.09
CA GLN A 94 18.87 -12.04 0.69
C GLN A 94 19.21 -13.19 1.64
N THR A 95 20.42 -13.71 1.49
CA THR A 95 21.04 -14.63 2.44
C THR A 95 21.66 -13.83 3.59
N VAL A 96 21.31 -14.17 4.82
CA VAL A 96 21.68 -13.44 6.03
C VAL A 96 22.16 -14.42 7.10
N ASP A 97 23.26 -14.08 7.77
CA ASP A 97 23.79 -14.88 8.87
C ASP A 97 22.89 -14.82 10.12
N TYR A 98 23.02 -15.83 10.99
CA TYR A 98 22.40 -15.84 12.30
C TYR A 98 22.69 -14.56 13.13
N ASN A 99 21.66 -14.05 13.81
CA ASN A 99 21.67 -12.84 14.64
C ASN A 99 22.06 -11.56 13.88
N LYS A 100 22.00 -11.57 12.54
CA LYS A 100 22.08 -10.36 11.72
C LYS A 100 20.67 -9.92 11.33
N SER A 101 20.57 -8.68 10.89
CA SER A 101 19.37 -8.10 10.31
C SER A 101 19.57 -7.90 8.81
N THR A 102 18.47 -7.74 8.08
CA THR A 102 18.50 -7.26 6.70
C THR A 102 17.61 -6.04 6.54
N THR A 103 18.01 -5.16 5.63
CA THR A 103 17.21 -3.99 5.25
C THR A 103 16.26 -4.38 4.11
N PRO A 104 14.94 -4.20 4.30
CA PRO A 104 13.96 -4.40 3.23
C PRO A 104 14.24 -3.51 2.01
N PRO A 105 13.90 -3.94 0.79
CA PRO A 105 13.94 -3.07 -0.39
C PRO A 105 12.91 -1.94 -0.30
N GLU A 106 13.01 -0.90 -1.13
CA GLU A 106 11.94 0.09 -1.26
C GLU A 106 10.72 -0.58 -1.90
N PRO A 107 9.57 -0.67 -1.20
CA PRO A 107 8.38 -1.31 -1.74
C PRO A 107 7.64 -0.35 -2.68
N PRO A 108 6.77 -0.86 -3.58
CA PRO A 108 5.81 -0.02 -4.28
C PRO A 108 5.00 0.81 -3.28
N LYS A 109 5.00 2.13 -3.43
CA LYS A 109 4.30 3.05 -2.53
C LYS A 109 2.79 2.80 -2.47
N TYR A 110 2.22 2.34 -3.58
CA TYR A 110 0.80 2.06 -3.76
C TYR A 110 0.58 0.67 -4.36
N TYR A 111 -0.55 0.05 -4.01
CA TYR A 111 -0.99 -1.22 -4.56
C TYR A 111 -2.50 -1.18 -4.85
N TYR A 112 -2.92 -1.72 -5.98
CA TYR A 112 -4.33 -1.77 -6.37
C TYR A 112 -4.88 -3.19 -6.18
N LYS A 113 -5.89 -3.33 -5.32
CA LYS A 113 -6.56 -4.61 -5.06
C LYS A 113 -8.07 -4.42 -5.16
N ASN A 114 -8.72 -5.22 -6.01
CA ASN A 114 -10.18 -5.19 -6.18
C ASN A 114 -10.73 -3.77 -6.45
N GLY A 115 -10.06 -3.00 -7.30
CA GLY A 115 -10.44 -1.62 -7.65
C GLY A 115 -10.12 -0.56 -6.58
N LYS A 116 -9.52 -0.92 -5.44
CA LYS A 116 -9.16 0.01 -4.37
C LYS A 116 -7.66 0.29 -4.37
N CYS A 117 -7.29 1.57 -4.26
CA CYS A 117 -5.90 1.98 -4.03
C CYS A 117 -5.56 1.80 -2.54
N CYS A 118 -4.46 1.12 -2.24
CA CYS A 118 -3.97 0.90 -0.88
C CYS A 118 -2.55 1.47 -0.75
N LYS A 119 -2.22 2.04 0.41
CA LYS A 119 -0.91 2.63 0.68
C LYS A 119 -0.06 1.67 1.52
N PHE A 120 1.23 1.60 1.22
CA PHE A 120 2.17 0.76 1.97
C PHE A 120 2.12 1.12 3.47
N SER A 121 1.87 0.12 4.31
CA SER A 121 1.71 0.28 5.76
C SER A 121 2.81 -0.40 6.56
N GLY A 122 3.63 -1.24 5.94
CA GLY A 122 4.75 -1.91 6.58
C GLY A 122 5.03 -3.27 5.98
N TRP A 123 5.93 -4.02 6.60
CA TRP A 123 6.25 -5.40 6.24
C TRP A 123 5.56 -6.36 7.22
N SER A 124 5.25 -7.58 6.76
CA SER A 124 4.63 -8.59 7.62
C SER A 124 5.59 -9.05 8.73
N GLY A 125 5.33 -8.61 9.97
CA GLY A 125 6.11 -9.00 11.15
C GLY A 125 7.56 -8.48 11.14
N ASP A 126 8.33 -8.94 12.13
CA ASP A 126 9.72 -8.47 12.38
C ASP A 126 10.78 -9.53 12.09
N SER A 127 10.42 -10.62 11.40
CA SER A 127 11.30 -11.78 11.17
C SER A 127 12.55 -11.49 10.33
N TYR A 128 12.66 -10.29 9.76
CA TYR A 128 13.81 -9.78 9.02
C TYR A 128 14.73 -8.86 9.86
N LYS A 129 14.22 -8.35 11.00
CA LYS A 129 14.98 -7.48 11.92
C LYS A 129 15.88 -8.29 12.85
N TYR A 130 15.42 -9.49 13.24
CA TYR A 130 16.16 -10.39 14.12
C TYR A 130 16.12 -11.82 13.56
N ILE A 131 17.18 -12.21 12.85
CA ILE A 131 17.35 -13.56 12.32
C ILE A 131 17.84 -14.48 13.43
N ILE A 132 16.91 -14.85 14.30
CA ILE A 132 17.10 -15.81 15.39
C ILE A 132 16.12 -16.97 15.23
N ASN A 133 16.43 -18.16 15.77
CA ASN A 133 15.59 -19.36 15.90
C ASN A 133 14.32 -19.41 15.01
N GLY A 134 14.30 -20.28 13.99
CA GLY A 134 13.13 -20.48 13.13
C GLY A 134 13.49 -21.09 11.77
N PRO A 135 12.55 -21.17 10.82
CA PRO A 135 12.81 -21.74 9.49
C PRO A 135 13.94 -20.97 8.76
N GLN A 136 14.78 -21.72 8.03
CA GLN A 136 15.87 -21.18 7.20
C GLN A 136 15.33 -20.27 6.10
N ASP A 137 14.20 -20.64 5.49
CA ASP A 137 13.51 -19.83 4.49
C ASP A 137 12.40 -19.02 5.15
N ARG A 138 12.46 -17.69 5.00
CA ARG A 138 11.50 -16.74 5.55
C ARG A 138 10.90 -15.91 4.42
N THR A 139 9.59 -15.69 4.49
CA THR A 139 8.89 -14.78 3.57
C THR A 139 8.32 -13.61 4.35
N VAL A 140 8.66 -12.40 3.89
CA VAL A 140 8.18 -11.14 4.45
C VAL A 140 7.42 -10.40 3.34
N THR A 141 6.15 -10.12 3.56
CA THR A 141 5.24 -9.58 2.54
C THR A 141 4.90 -8.14 2.85
N ALA A 142 4.96 -7.27 1.84
CA ALA A 142 4.53 -5.88 1.94
C ALA A 142 3.04 -5.82 2.30
N GLN A 143 2.72 -5.11 3.38
CA GLN A 143 1.38 -4.85 3.86
C GLN A 143 0.92 -3.49 3.35
N TYR A 144 -0.36 -3.43 3.00
CA TYR A 144 -1.00 -2.22 2.52
C TYR A 144 -2.31 -2.03 3.25
N ASN A 145 -2.55 -0.83 3.74
CA ASN A 145 -3.84 -0.47 4.32
C ASN A 145 -4.70 0.16 3.22
N THR A 146 -5.92 -0.34 3.06
CA THR A 146 -7.00 0.50 2.51
C THR A 146 -7.15 1.66 3.46
N GLU A 147 -6.93 2.89 2.98
CA GLU A 147 -7.17 4.05 3.82
C GLU A 147 -8.68 4.09 4.13
N ALA A 148 -9.02 3.77 5.38
CA ALA A 148 -10.34 4.04 5.90
C ALA A 148 -10.45 5.57 6.01
N GLY A 149 -11.24 6.19 5.13
CA GLY A 149 -11.64 7.59 5.26
C GLY A 149 -11.10 8.59 4.24
N THR A 150 -10.31 8.19 3.24
CA THR A 150 -9.83 9.13 2.19
C THR A 150 -10.23 8.66 0.80
N LEU A 151 -10.59 9.60 -0.07
CA LEU A 151 -10.73 9.33 -1.50
C LEU A 151 -9.38 8.86 -2.06
N GLY A 152 -9.41 7.88 -2.96
CA GLY A 152 -8.17 7.42 -3.61
C GLY A 152 -7.60 8.49 -4.53
N GLY A 153 -6.30 8.75 -4.45
CA GLY A 153 -5.62 9.81 -5.21
C GLY A 153 -4.83 10.73 -4.29
N SER A 154 -4.28 11.82 -4.83
CA SER A 154 -3.57 12.84 -4.04
C SER A 154 -4.09 14.25 -4.26
N GLY A 155 -5.25 14.39 -4.93
CA GLY A 155 -5.87 15.69 -5.18
C GLY A 155 -5.12 16.61 -6.15
N THR A 156 -4.14 16.09 -6.90
CA THR A 156 -3.38 16.87 -7.89
C THR A 156 -4.00 16.75 -9.28
N SER A 157 -3.66 17.65 -10.20
CA SER A 157 -4.14 17.59 -11.59
C SER A 157 -3.78 16.29 -12.32
N TYR A 158 -2.63 15.69 -11.97
CA TYR A 158 -2.18 14.41 -12.55
C TYR A 158 -2.77 13.19 -11.83
N VAL A 159 -3.03 13.29 -10.52
CA VAL A 159 -3.58 12.22 -9.69
C VAL A 159 -4.76 12.77 -8.85
N PRO A 160 -5.92 13.02 -9.48
CA PRO A 160 -7.08 13.57 -8.78
C PRO A 160 -7.61 12.57 -7.73
N TYR A 161 -8.33 13.09 -6.75
CA TYR A 161 -9.18 12.27 -5.91
C TYR A 161 -10.31 11.66 -6.73
N ARG A 162 -10.50 10.36 -6.61
CA ARG A 162 -11.38 9.55 -7.47
C ARG A 162 -12.67 9.19 -6.74
N ILE A 163 -13.80 9.43 -7.39
CA ILE A 163 -15.14 9.18 -6.86
C ILE A 163 -15.78 8.06 -7.69
N TYR A 164 -16.01 6.88 -7.09
CA TYR A 164 -16.58 5.72 -7.77
C TYR A 164 -18.03 5.44 -7.40
N THR A 165 -18.49 5.96 -6.25
CA THR A 165 -19.73 5.55 -5.58
C THR A 165 -20.40 6.71 -4.84
N ALA A 166 -21.65 6.52 -4.40
CA ALA A 166 -22.33 7.46 -3.52
C ALA A 166 -21.59 7.68 -2.18
N ASP A 167 -20.99 6.63 -1.60
CA ASP A 167 -20.18 6.78 -0.39
C ASP A 167 -18.94 7.66 -0.61
N ASP A 168 -18.38 7.66 -1.82
CA ASP A 168 -17.28 8.55 -2.17
C ASP A 168 -17.75 10.00 -2.36
N TRP A 169 -19.00 10.20 -2.79
CA TRP A 169 -19.63 11.52 -2.81
C TRP A 169 -19.75 12.11 -1.39
N ASP A 170 -20.12 11.29 -0.40
CA ASP A 170 -20.15 11.75 1.00
C ASP A 170 -18.76 12.08 1.55
N LYS A 171 -17.72 11.36 1.14
CA LYS A 171 -16.33 11.74 1.46
C LYS A 171 -15.94 13.04 0.77
N PHE A 172 -16.33 13.23 -0.49
CA PHE A 172 -16.10 14.48 -1.23
C PHE A 172 -16.76 15.67 -0.52
N LYS A 173 -17.99 15.51 -0.02
CA LYS A 173 -18.67 16.54 0.78
C LYS A 173 -17.88 16.91 2.04
N ALA A 174 -17.29 15.94 2.73
CA ALA A 174 -16.45 16.21 3.90
C ALA A 174 -15.21 17.07 3.56
N PHE A 175 -14.70 17.04 2.32
CA PHE A 175 -13.67 18.00 1.89
C PHE A 175 -14.23 19.41 1.76
N CYS A 176 -15.48 19.56 1.29
CA CYS A 176 -16.15 20.86 1.23
C CYS A 176 -16.34 21.40 2.64
N ASP A 177 -16.94 20.62 3.54
CA ASP A 177 -17.22 21.02 4.93
C ASP A 177 -15.96 21.39 5.74
N ALA A 178 -14.79 20.91 5.30
CA ALA A 178 -13.50 21.21 5.90
C ALA A 178 -12.71 22.34 5.20
N ASP A 179 -13.33 23.04 4.23
CA ASP A 179 -12.71 24.06 3.38
C ASP A 179 -11.43 23.59 2.66
N ALA A 180 -11.36 22.28 2.37
CA ALA A 180 -10.16 21.61 1.86
C ALA A 180 -10.20 21.36 0.34
N THR A 181 -10.95 22.17 -0.41
CA THR A 181 -11.16 21.96 -1.86
C THR A 181 -10.41 22.93 -2.76
N ASP A 182 -9.92 24.05 -2.23
CA ASP A 182 -9.23 25.09 -3.00
C ASP A 182 -7.94 24.53 -3.66
N GLY A 183 -7.84 24.65 -4.98
CA GLY A 183 -6.73 24.11 -5.77
C GLY A 183 -6.67 22.57 -5.87
N VAL A 184 -7.64 21.85 -5.30
CA VAL A 184 -7.69 20.38 -5.28
C VAL A 184 -8.48 19.85 -6.48
N TYR A 185 -8.09 18.67 -6.97
CA TYR A 185 -8.69 18.01 -8.15
C TYR A 185 -9.45 16.75 -7.77
N PHE A 186 -10.70 16.67 -8.22
CA PHE A 186 -11.63 15.56 -8.05
C PHE A 186 -12.10 15.07 -9.43
N ARG A 187 -12.29 13.76 -9.58
CA ARG A 187 -12.74 13.15 -10.83
C ARG A 187 -13.73 12.02 -10.58
N LEU A 188 -14.86 12.03 -11.29
CA LEU A 188 -15.74 10.87 -11.35
C LEU A 188 -15.08 9.74 -12.13
N MET A 189 -15.26 8.52 -11.63
CA MET A 189 -14.75 7.30 -12.26
C MET A 189 -15.87 6.37 -12.75
N ASN A 190 -17.11 6.67 -12.38
CA ASN A 190 -18.32 5.96 -12.74
C ASN A 190 -19.50 6.93 -12.72
N ASP A 191 -20.61 6.53 -13.33
CA ASP A 191 -21.90 7.14 -13.06
C ASP A 191 -22.32 6.83 -11.62
N ILE A 192 -22.86 7.83 -10.92
CA ILE A 192 -23.27 7.70 -9.52
C ILE A 192 -24.67 8.29 -9.29
N ALA A 193 -25.40 7.73 -8.34
CA ALA A 193 -26.64 8.31 -7.84
C ALA A 193 -26.38 8.97 -6.48
N VAL A 194 -26.91 10.18 -6.26
CA VAL A 194 -26.69 10.95 -5.03
C VAL A 194 -28.00 11.58 -4.57
N SER A 195 -28.22 11.59 -3.25
CA SER A 195 -29.39 12.24 -2.63
C SER A 195 -29.02 13.43 -1.75
N THR A 196 -27.75 13.86 -1.81
CA THR A 196 -27.23 14.95 -0.97
C THR A 196 -26.40 15.91 -1.79
N MET A 197 -26.42 17.18 -1.39
CA MET A 197 -25.71 18.27 -2.04
C MET A 197 -24.27 18.37 -1.53
N ALA A 198 -23.38 18.92 -2.37
CA ALA A 198 -22.03 19.29 -1.97
C ALA A 198 -21.84 20.80 -1.87
N GLY A 199 -21.03 21.24 -0.91
CA GLY A 199 -20.84 22.66 -0.59
C GLY A 199 -22.03 23.28 0.15
N SER A 200 -21.77 24.39 0.82
CA SER A 200 -22.76 25.19 1.54
C SER A 200 -22.42 26.69 1.45
N ARG A 201 -23.25 27.57 2.02
CA ARG A 201 -22.96 29.01 2.00
C ARG A 201 -21.69 29.34 2.80
N GLU A 202 -21.46 28.60 3.87
CA GLU A 202 -20.33 28.75 4.78
C GLU A 202 -19.09 28.04 4.24
N HIS A 203 -19.29 26.93 3.51
CA HIS A 203 -18.23 26.06 2.98
C HIS A 203 -18.48 25.75 1.49
N PRO A 204 -18.35 26.74 0.58
CA PRO A 204 -18.60 26.53 -0.84
C PRO A 204 -17.58 25.55 -1.45
N PHE A 205 -17.96 24.86 -2.52
CA PHE A 205 -16.97 24.10 -3.29
C PHE A 205 -16.08 25.07 -4.09
N LYS A 206 -14.75 24.96 -3.92
CA LYS A 206 -13.75 25.85 -4.56
C LYS A 206 -12.75 25.10 -5.43
N GLY A 207 -12.98 23.81 -5.65
CA GLY A 207 -12.02 22.93 -6.30
C GLY A 207 -12.24 22.75 -7.79
N ASN A 208 -11.55 21.75 -8.33
CA ASN A 208 -11.64 21.32 -9.71
C ASN A 208 -12.37 19.97 -9.77
N PHE A 209 -13.56 19.93 -10.36
CA PHE A 209 -14.37 18.74 -10.51
C PHE A 209 -14.48 18.35 -11.99
N ASP A 210 -13.93 17.19 -12.35
CA ASP A 210 -14.03 16.64 -13.70
C ASP A 210 -14.97 15.42 -13.68
N GLY A 211 -16.16 15.57 -14.26
CA GLY A 211 -17.12 14.49 -14.42
C GLY A 211 -16.64 13.40 -15.39
N ALA A 212 -15.58 13.63 -16.16
CA ALA A 212 -14.98 12.64 -17.05
C ALA A 212 -15.93 12.03 -18.10
N GLY A 213 -17.06 12.68 -18.38
CA GLY A 213 -18.14 12.19 -19.25
C GLY A 213 -19.21 11.37 -18.51
N HIS A 214 -19.07 11.17 -17.20
CA HIS A 214 -20.03 10.41 -16.38
C HIS A 214 -21.25 11.25 -15.97
N THR A 215 -22.24 10.52 -15.45
CA THR A 215 -23.52 11.08 -14.98
C THR A 215 -23.60 11.07 -13.46
N ILE A 216 -24.01 12.18 -12.88
CA ILE A 216 -24.60 12.23 -11.54
C ILE A 216 -26.11 12.21 -11.69
N THR A 217 -26.76 11.18 -11.18
CA THR A 217 -28.21 11.11 -11.04
C THR A 217 -28.59 11.63 -9.65
N ALA A 218 -29.08 12.87 -9.60
CA ALA A 218 -29.46 13.53 -8.35
C ALA A 218 -30.92 13.24 -8.00
N ASP A 219 -31.18 12.85 -6.74
CA ASP A 219 -32.51 12.79 -6.14
C ASP A 219 -32.52 13.68 -4.89
N ILE A 220 -32.64 14.99 -5.11
CA ILE A 220 -32.47 16.01 -4.09
C ILE A 220 -33.79 16.73 -3.90
N SER A 221 -34.31 16.75 -2.68
CA SER A 221 -35.53 17.48 -2.36
C SER A 221 -35.37 18.30 -1.07
N GLY A 222 -35.84 19.54 -1.11
CA GLY A 222 -35.73 20.48 0.00
C GLY A 222 -36.61 21.72 -0.20
N SER A 223 -36.58 22.62 0.77
CA SER A 223 -37.28 23.90 0.71
C SER A 223 -36.46 25.06 1.30
N ALA A 224 -35.21 24.79 1.68
CA ALA A 224 -34.32 25.79 2.28
C ALA A 224 -33.72 26.72 1.22
N GLY A 225 -33.76 26.29 -0.04
CA GLY A 225 -33.18 26.98 -1.17
C GLY A 225 -31.76 26.48 -1.46
N LYS A 226 -31.30 26.75 -2.69
CA LYS A 226 -30.02 26.28 -3.25
C LYS A 226 -29.94 24.76 -3.39
N GLU A 227 -31.08 24.09 -3.52
CA GLU A 227 -31.10 22.66 -3.85
C GLU A 227 -30.51 22.44 -5.25
N ALA A 228 -29.35 21.79 -5.30
CA ALA A 228 -28.58 21.47 -6.50
C ALA A 228 -27.50 20.43 -6.18
N VAL A 229 -26.87 19.81 -7.19
CA VAL A 229 -25.72 18.90 -6.96
C VAL A 229 -24.62 19.60 -6.15
N PHE A 230 -24.30 20.85 -6.51
CA PHE A 230 -23.47 21.74 -5.71
C PHE A 230 -24.35 22.84 -5.11
N SER A 231 -24.55 22.88 -3.80
CA SER A 231 -25.40 23.92 -3.21
C SER A 231 -24.81 25.31 -3.43
N CYS A 232 -23.51 25.46 -3.17
CA CYS A 232 -22.76 26.69 -3.40
C CYS A 232 -21.38 26.38 -4.00
N ILE A 233 -20.95 27.21 -4.95
CA ILE A 233 -19.60 27.18 -5.52
C ILE A 233 -18.95 28.56 -5.38
N ASP A 234 -17.62 28.59 -5.20
CA ASP A 234 -16.83 29.83 -5.17
C ASP A 234 -15.46 29.62 -5.83
N GLY A 235 -15.25 30.25 -6.99
CA GLY A 235 -14.00 30.09 -7.75
C GLY A 235 -13.76 28.67 -8.27
N ALA A 236 -14.81 27.86 -8.41
CA ALA A 236 -14.71 26.45 -8.79
C ALA A 236 -14.52 26.27 -10.30
N THR A 237 -13.91 25.13 -10.68
CA THR A 237 -13.93 24.62 -12.05
C THR A 237 -14.70 23.32 -12.09
N ILE A 238 -15.78 23.26 -12.88
CA ILE A 238 -16.60 22.05 -13.04
C ILE A 238 -16.72 21.75 -14.53
N LYS A 239 -16.37 20.52 -14.94
CA LYS A 239 -16.42 20.15 -16.36
C LYS A 239 -16.80 18.70 -16.65
N ASN A 240 -17.18 18.44 -17.91
CA ASN A 240 -17.40 17.11 -18.47
C ASN A 240 -18.38 16.25 -17.67
N LEU A 241 -19.52 16.81 -17.28
CA LEU A 241 -20.46 16.17 -16.38
C LEU A 241 -21.86 16.18 -16.97
N THR A 242 -22.55 15.04 -16.86
CA THR A 242 -24.00 15.00 -17.04
C THR A 242 -24.70 15.04 -15.68
N VAL A 243 -25.69 15.92 -15.51
CA VAL A 243 -26.54 15.96 -14.32
C VAL A 243 -27.95 15.52 -14.70
N GLY A 244 -28.35 14.34 -14.25
CA GLY A 244 -29.68 13.76 -14.44
C GLY A 244 -30.45 13.62 -13.12
N GLY A 245 -31.66 13.06 -13.17
CA GLY A 245 -32.49 12.80 -12.00
C GLY A 245 -33.57 13.86 -11.76
N SER A 246 -33.92 14.11 -10.50
CA SER A 246 -34.96 15.07 -10.10
C SER A 246 -34.48 15.89 -8.91
N ILE A 247 -34.56 17.21 -9.03
CA ILE A 247 -34.16 18.17 -8.01
C ILE A 247 -35.35 19.07 -7.71
N THR A 248 -35.87 19.02 -6.49
CA THR A 248 -37.00 19.83 -6.03
C THR A 248 -36.57 20.77 -4.92
N GLY A 249 -36.79 22.07 -5.08
CA GLY A 249 -36.22 23.05 -4.15
C GLY A 249 -36.95 24.38 -4.10
N GLY A 250 -36.51 25.21 -3.16
CA GLY A 250 -37.02 26.54 -2.93
C GLY A 250 -36.36 27.58 -3.84
N GLN A 251 -36.06 28.76 -3.28
CA GLN A 251 -35.31 29.79 -4.00
C GLN A 251 -33.93 29.26 -4.41
N HIS A 252 -33.43 29.65 -5.58
CA HIS A 252 -32.10 29.23 -6.08
C HIS A 252 -31.93 27.72 -6.32
N CYS A 253 -33.01 26.96 -6.43
CA CYS A 253 -32.94 25.57 -6.87
C CYS A 253 -32.46 25.48 -8.33
N ALA A 254 -31.53 24.57 -8.61
CA ALA A 254 -30.89 24.40 -9.90
C ALA A 254 -30.38 22.97 -10.09
N ALA A 255 -30.04 22.59 -11.32
CA ALA A 255 -29.47 21.26 -11.57
C ALA A 255 -28.02 21.15 -11.04
N LEU A 256 -27.15 22.07 -11.48
CA LEU A 256 -25.73 22.00 -11.19
C LEU A 256 -25.34 22.74 -9.92
N ALA A 257 -25.56 24.06 -9.87
CA ALA A 257 -25.14 24.91 -8.76
C ALA A 257 -26.28 25.84 -8.33
N GLY A 258 -26.61 25.84 -7.04
CA GLY A 258 -27.68 26.69 -6.49
C GLY A 258 -27.25 28.15 -6.33
N PHE A 259 -26.04 28.38 -5.84
CA PHE A 259 -25.41 29.69 -5.74
C PHE A 259 -23.97 29.64 -6.24
N ALA A 260 -23.53 30.69 -6.94
CA ALA A 260 -22.17 30.80 -7.44
C ALA A 260 -21.58 32.16 -7.04
N ASP A 261 -20.37 32.15 -6.48
CA ASP A 261 -19.59 33.35 -6.14
C ASP A 261 -18.20 33.29 -6.79
N GLY A 262 -17.53 34.42 -6.90
CA GLY A 262 -16.21 34.50 -7.51
C GLY A 262 -16.18 34.03 -8.98
N LYS A 263 -14.97 33.76 -9.49
CA LYS A 263 -14.76 33.42 -10.90
C LYS A 263 -14.86 31.91 -11.14
N ASN A 264 -16.05 31.44 -11.52
CA ASN A 264 -16.28 30.02 -11.80
C ASN A 264 -16.06 29.69 -13.28
N THR A 265 -15.57 28.47 -13.54
CA THR A 265 -15.41 27.93 -14.90
C THR A 265 -16.27 26.69 -15.06
N ILE A 266 -17.28 26.76 -15.94
CA ILE A 266 -18.25 25.68 -16.17
C ILE A 266 -18.22 25.29 -17.64
N GLU A 267 -17.77 24.06 -17.94
CA GLU A 267 -17.48 23.62 -19.30
C GLU A 267 -18.05 22.21 -19.59
N ASN A 268 -18.65 22.02 -20.76
CA ASN A 268 -19.14 20.69 -21.17
C ASN A 268 -20.04 20.03 -20.11
N ILE A 269 -21.06 20.76 -19.67
CA ILE A 269 -22.10 20.25 -18.77
C ILE A 269 -23.35 19.94 -19.58
N ASN A 270 -23.90 18.76 -19.37
CA ASN A 270 -25.18 18.36 -19.93
C ASN A 270 -26.20 18.17 -18.81
N VAL A 271 -27.37 18.80 -18.90
CA VAL A 271 -28.42 18.66 -17.88
C VAL A 271 -29.59 17.89 -18.48
N THR A 272 -29.90 16.76 -17.86
CA THR A 272 -31.08 15.93 -18.16
C THR A 272 -31.99 15.79 -16.94
N ALA A 273 -31.68 16.46 -15.84
CA ALA A 273 -32.46 16.43 -14.61
C ALA A 273 -33.73 17.29 -14.71
N ASP A 274 -34.81 16.83 -14.08
CA ASP A 274 -36.01 17.63 -13.85
C ASP A 274 -35.77 18.57 -12.66
N VAL A 275 -35.95 19.87 -12.86
CA VAL A 275 -35.80 20.89 -11.80
C VAL A 275 -37.17 21.46 -11.45
N ASN A 276 -37.63 21.18 -10.24
CA ASN A 276 -38.96 21.55 -9.74
C ASN A 276 -38.85 22.60 -8.63
N LEU A 277 -39.61 23.69 -8.74
CA LEU A 277 -39.65 24.74 -7.72
C LEU A 277 -40.88 24.60 -6.84
N ASN A 278 -40.70 24.63 -5.52
CA ASN A 278 -41.79 24.53 -4.55
C ASN A 278 -42.06 25.83 -3.77
N SER A 279 -41.42 26.95 -4.15
CA SER A 279 -41.62 28.26 -3.51
C SER A 279 -42.49 29.21 -4.34
N SER A 280 -43.39 29.96 -3.68
CA SER A 280 -44.31 30.94 -4.29
C SER A 280 -43.66 32.27 -4.69
N VAL A 281 -42.36 32.44 -4.46
CA VAL A 281 -41.62 33.64 -4.89
C VAL A 281 -41.15 33.39 -6.31
N SER A 282 -41.73 34.09 -7.28
CA SER A 282 -41.44 33.94 -8.70
C SER A 282 -39.94 33.85 -8.96
N ALA A 283 -39.53 32.81 -9.68
CA ALA A 283 -38.17 32.44 -10.01
C ALA A 283 -37.46 33.40 -10.99
N ALA A 284 -37.75 34.70 -10.90
CA ALA A 284 -37.49 35.69 -11.93
C ALA A 284 -36.07 36.28 -11.91
N TRP A 285 -35.16 35.83 -11.04
CA TRP A 285 -33.80 36.38 -11.02
C TRP A 285 -32.68 35.45 -11.49
N TYR A 286 -32.84 34.11 -11.54
CA TYR A 286 -31.68 33.24 -11.83
C TYR A 286 -31.95 31.88 -12.50
N THR A 287 -33.21 31.49 -12.78
CA THR A 287 -33.51 30.14 -13.30
C THR A 287 -33.08 29.86 -14.74
N ALA A 288 -32.54 30.85 -15.46
CA ALA A 288 -32.29 30.74 -16.89
C ALA A 288 -30.82 30.59 -17.32
N GLU A 289 -29.82 30.78 -16.44
CA GLU A 289 -28.43 30.85 -16.94
C GLU A 289 -27.64 29.53 -16.93
N LEU A 290 -28.08 28.46 -16.26
CA LEU A 290 -27.28 27.22 -16.14
C LEU A 290 -27.92 25.96 -16.70
N SER A 291 -29.17 26.01 -17.19
CA SER A 291 -29.87 24.81 -17.69
C SER A 291 -29.52 24.41 -19.13
N ALA A 292 -28.80 25.25 -19.89
CA ALA A 292 -28.32 24.90 -21.24
C ALA A 292 -27.02 25.64 -21.59
N ALA A 293 -25.87 25.14 -21.13
CA ALA A 293 -24.58 25.81 -21.28
C ALA A 293 -23.55 24.93 -22.02
N ARG A 294 -23.25 25.26 -23.28
CA ARG A 294 -22.12 24.64 -24.00
C ARG A 294 -20.76 25.33 -23.75
N HIS A 295 -20.76 26.48 -23.09
CA HIS A 295 -19.63 27.12 -22.38
C HIS A 295 -20.18 28.38 -21.70
N ILE A 296 -20.17 28.45 -20.36
CA ILE A 296 -20.52 29.68 -19.64
C ILE A 296 -19.41 29.95 -18.62
N THR A 297 -18.70 31.06 -18.82
CA THR A 297 -17.83 31.65 -17.79
C THR A 297 -18.66 32.69 -17.06
N VAL A 298 -19.10 32.37 -15.84
CA VAL A 298 -19.80 33.31 -14.97
C VAL A 298 -18.73 34.12 -14.22
N ILE A 299 -18.64 35.42 -14.53
CA ILE A 299 -17.87 36.39 -13.76
C ILE A 299 -18.90 37.24 -13.02
N LEU A 300 -19.12 36.94 -11.74
CA LEU A 300 -19.93 37.76 -10.82
C LEU A 300 -19.03 38.73 -10.05
#